data_AF-A0A9E3IAI8-F1
#
_entry.id   AF-A0A9E3IAI8-F1
#
_cell.length_a   1.000
_cell.length_b   1.000
_cell.length_c   1.000
_cell.angle_alpha   90.00
_cell.angle_beta   90.00
_cell.angle_gamma   90.00
#
_symmetry.space_group_name_H-M   'P 1'
#
loop_
_entity.id
_entity.type
_entity.pdbx_description
1 polymer ?
#
loop_
_entity_poly.entity_id
_entity_poly.type
_entity_poly.pdbx_seq_one_letter_code
_entity_poly.pdbx_strand_id
1 'polypeptide(L)'
;MRLTFWLVINLVLMFGLTACQKKSNVENTTTLMNAAQQTYANRVRAINAGKENSSSNEIHERYWAPAIRELKPIKVYTHRVNIVVVQKVRDNVEEGKYINIIISSYLPMDGVDGFTFQPNPQKGNQYHHGIFDYQRTINN
;
A
#
# COMPACT_ATOMS: atom_id res chain seq x y z
N MET A 1 8.17 25.67 64.47
CA MET A 1 7.04 26.55 64.07
C MET A 1 7.60 27.56 63.08
N ARG A 2 7.23 27.64 61.80
CA ARG A 2 5.97 27.41 61.05
C ARG A 2 6.38 26.91 59.65
N LEU A 3 6.07 25.69 59.22
CA LEU A 3 4.82 25.17 58.64
C LEU A 3 4.16 26.04 57.55
N THR A 4 4.08 25.44 56.36
CA THR A 4 3.02 25.52 55.33
C THR A 4 2.73 26.88 54.71
N PHE A 5 3.04 27.05 53.42
CA PHE A 5 2.12 27.59 52.40
C PHE A 5 2.79 27.56 51.03
N TRP A 6 2.68 26.46 50.28
CA TRP A 6 2.81 26.43 48.80
C TRP A 6 2.28 25.06 48.34
N LEU A 7 0.96 24.90 48.44
CA LEU A 7 0.24 23.71 47.98
C LEU A 7 -1.04 24.16 47.28
N VAL A 8 -0.91 24.71 46.08
CA VAL A 8 -1.95 24.67 45.05
C VAL A 8 -1.25 24.86 43.70
N ILE A 9 -1.72 24.16 42.66
CA ILE A 9 -1.35 24.31 41.25
C ILE A 9 -0.19 23.39 40.81
N ASN A 10 -0.46 22.10 40.65
CA ASN A 10 -0.01 21.28 39.52
C ASN A 10 -0.73 19.92 39.55
N LEU A 11 -2.06 19.95 39.44
CA LEU A 11 -2.87 18.75 39.24
C LEU A 11 -3.86 18.98 38.08
N VAL A 12 -3.32 19.00 36.86
CA VAL A 12 -4.07 18.62 35.65
C VAL A 12 -3.17 17.66 34.88
N LEU A 13 -2.93 16.51 35.51
CA LEU A 13 -2.42 15.33 34.82
C LEU A 13 -3.57 14.75 33.99
N MET A 14 -3.30 14.60 32.69
CA MET A 14 -3.72 13.45 31.89
C MET A 14 -5.24 13.19 31.81
N PHE A 15 -5.95 14.02 31.04
CA PHE A 15 -7.17 13.56 30.39
C PHE A 15 -7.12 13.83 28.89
N GLY A 16 -7.01 12.74 28.11
CA GLY A 16 -7.73 12.63 26.85
C GLY A 16 -7.01 12.95 25.54
N LEU A 17 -5.83 12.38 25.29
CA LEU A 17 -5.38 12.13 23.91
C LEU A 17 -5.49 10.63 23.61
N THR A 18 -6.72 10.15 23.44
CA THR A 18 -6.95 8.77 22.94
C THR A 18 -8.27 8.68 22.17
N ALA A 19 -8.49 9.59 21.22
CA ALA A 19 -9.65 9.50 20.33
C ALA A 19 -9.41 10.22 19.00
N CYS A 20 -8.58 9.66 18.12
CA CYS A 20 -8.78 9.68 16.64
C CYS A 20 -7.56 9.08 15.91
N GLN A 21 -7.45 7.76 15.81
CA GLN A 21 -6.52 7.12 14.85
C GLN A 21 -7.22 6.20 13.84
N LYS A 22 -8.56 6.08 13.90
CA LYS A 22 -9.30 5.11 13.08
C LYS A 22 -9.74 5.66 11.72
N LYS A 23 -9.87 6.99 11.55
CA LYS A 23 -10.43 7.59 10.33
C LYS A 23 -9.41 7.73 9.18
N SER A 24 -8.14 8.00 9.47
CA SER A 24 -7.09 8.20 8.45
C SER A 24 -6.69 6.92 7.70
N ASN A 25 -6.74 5.76 8.36
CA ASN A 25 -6.27 4.49 7.77
C ASN A 25 -7.20 3.99 6.64
N VAL A 26 -8.51 4.16 6.82
CA VAL A 26 -9.54 3.75 5.84
C VAL A 26 -9.53 4.68 4.62
N GLU A 27 -9.36 5.98 4.85
CA GLU A 27 -9.25 6.98 3.78
C GLU A 27 -8.00 6.75 2.92
N ASN A 28 -6.86 6.47 3.56
CA ASN A 28 -5.59 6.21 2.86
C ASN A 28 -5.63 4.90 2.06
N THR A 29 -6.26 3.84 2.59
CA THR A 29 -6.39 2.55 1.87
C THR A 29 -7.31 2.67 0.65
N THR A 30 -8.46 3.33 0.81
CA THR A 30 -9.39 3.60 -0.30
C THR A 30 -8.72 4.44 -1.39
N THR A 31 -7.95 5.47 -0.99
CA THR A 31 -7.21 6.31 -1.91
C THR A 31 -6.19 5.52 -2.74
N LEU A 32 -5.46 4.60 -2.10
CA LEU A 32 -4.45 3.80 -2.78
C LEU A 32 -5.04 2.76 -3.76
N MET A 33 -6.15 2.11 -3.39
CA MET A 33 -6.86 1.20 -4.31
C MET A 33 -7.38 1.94 -5.55
N ASN A 34 -7.98 3.11 -5.35
CA ASN A 34 -8.45 3.95 -6.46
C ASN A 34 -7.30 4.37 -7.37
N ALA A 35 -6.15 4.71 -6.78
CA ALA A 35 -4.95 5.06 -7.54
C ALA A 35 -4.39 3.86 -8.33
N ALA A 36 -4.43 2.64 -7.78
CA ALA A 36 -4.09 1.42 -8.51
C ALA A 36 -5.04 1.17 -9.69
N GLN A 37 -6.36 1.27 -9.46
CA GLN A 37 -7.38 1.15 -10.51
C GLN A 37 -7.18 2.20 -11.62
N GLN A 38 -6.89 3.44 -11.25
CA GLN A 38 -6.60 4.53 -12.20
C GLN A 38 -5.33 4.25 -12.99
N THR A 39 -4.27 3.77 -12.33
CA THR A 39 -3.00 3.42 -12.99
C THR A 39 -3.24 2.32 -14.05
N TYR A 40 -3.99 1.28 -13.69
CA TYR A 40 -4.39 0.23 -14.64
C TYR A 40 -5.22 0.81 -15.81
N ALA A 41 -6.24 1.61 -15.52
CA ALA A 41 -7.11 2.19 -16.54
C ALA A 41 -6.35 3.10 -17.51
N ASN A 42 -5.40 3.90 -17.01
CA ASN A 42 -4.53 4.74 -17.83
C ASN A 42 -3.70 3.90 -18.82
N ARG A 43 -3.11 2.81 -18.34
CA ARG A 43 -2.35 1.86 -19.17
C ARG A 43 -3.24 1.23 -20.25
N VAL A 44 -4.42 0.72 -19.87
CA VAL A 44 -5.36 0.10 -20.81
C VAL A 44 -5.80 1.08 -21.89
N ARG A 45 -6.09 2.34 -21.53
CA ARG A 45 -6.41 3.39 -22.51
C ARG A 45 -5.25 3.63 -23.48
N ALA A 46 -4.01 3.61 -23.01
CA ALA A 46 -2.84 3.79 -23.86
C ALA A 46 -2.62 2.60 -24.82
N ILE A 47 -2.80 1.37 -24.35
CA ILE A 47 -2.76 0.16 -25.19
C ILE A 47 -3.83 0.24 -26.27
N ASN A 48 -5.08 0.53 -25.90
CA ASN A 48 -6.19 0.62 -26.86
C ASN A 48 -5.99 1.75 -27.88
N ALA A 49 -5.24 2.80 -27.52
CA ALA A 49 -4.88 3.90 -28.41
C ALA A 49 -3.60 3.62 -29.25
N GLY A 50 -2.99 2.44 -29.14
CA GLY A 50 -1.75 2.08 -29.85
C GLY A 50 -0.50 2.81 -29.35
N LYS A 51 -0.53 3.39 -28.14
CA LYS A 51 0.58 4.18 -27.56
C LYS A 51 1.50 3.38 -26.63
N GLU A 52 1.11 2.15 -26.29
CA GLU A 52 1.80 1.25 -25.36
C GLU A 52 1.67 -0.19 -25.88
N ASN A 53 2.69 -1.01 -25.69
CA ASN A 53 2.65 -2.44 -26.03
C ASN A 53 1.93 -3.24 -24.93
N SER A 54 1.02 -4.13 -25.33
CA SER A 54 0.30 -5.05 -24.44
C SER A 54 1.12 -6.26 -23.98
N SER A 55 2.26 -6.55 -24.61
CA SER A 55 3.07 -7.74 -24.29
C SER A 55 3.87 -7.60 -23.00
N SER A 56 4.15 -6.37 -22.56
CA SER A 56 4.82 -6.13 -21.29
C SER A 56 3.79 -6.11 -20.16
N ASN A 57 4.17 -6.59 -18.97
CA ASN A 57 3.41 -6.37 -17.75
C ASN A 57 3.85 -5.11 -17.01
N GLU A 58 4.99 -4.50 -17.35
CA GLU A 58 5.45 -3.27 -16.71
C GLU A 58 4.62 -2.07 -17.18
N ILE A 59 4.22 -1.19 -16.26
CA ILE A 59 3.45 0.02 -16.52
C ILE A 59 4.42 1.21 -16.53
N HIS A 60 4.51 1.92 -17.64
CA HIS A 60 5.35 3.12 -17.72
C HIS A 60 4.93 4.20 -16.69
N GLU A 61 5.92 4.85 -16.07
CA GLU A 61 5.74 5.88 -15.03
C GLU A 61 4.78 7.04 -15.36
N ARG A 62 4.61 7.36 -16.64
CA ARG A 62 3.68 8.38 -17.12
C ARG A 62 2.22 8.03 -16.81
N TYR A 63 1.90 6.75 -16.61
CA TYR A 63 0.55 6.29 -16.29
C TYR A 63 0.29 6.10 -14.79
N TRP A 64 1.30 6.19 -13.94
CA TRP A 64 1.13 6.03 -12.49
C TRP A 64 0.24 7.15 -11.94
N ALA A 65 -0.76 6.80 -11.14
CA ALA A 65 -1.56 7.78 -10.43
C ALA A 65 -0.73 8.44 -9.31
N PRO A 66 -1.08 9.67 -8.87
CA PRO A 66 -0.30 10.41 -7.87
C PRO A 66 0.01 9.61 -6.58
N ALA A 67 -0.99 8.97 -5.96
CA ALA A 67 -0.76 8.19 -4.74
C ALA A 67 0.14 6.95 -4.96
N ILE A 68 0.20 6.40 -6.17
CA ILE A 68 1.19 5.35 -6.51
C ILE A 68 2.59 5.95 -6.61
N ARG A 69 2.74 7.15 -7.19
CA ARG A 69 4.04 7.85 -7.23
C ARG A 69 4.55 8.22 -5.84
N GLU A 70 3.65 8.59 -4.93
CA GLU A 70 3.99 8.92 -3.54
C GLU A 70 4.62 7.74 -2.78
N LEU A 71 4.34 6.50 -3.19
CA LEU A 71 5.03 5.31 -2.66
C LEU A 71 6.50 5.22 -3.08
N LYS A 72 6.96 6.09 -3.98
CA LYS A 72 8.31 6.10 -4.57
C LYS A 72 8.69 4.73 -5.17
N PRO A 73 7.89 4.19 -6.10
CA PRO A 73 8.19 2.92 -6.74
C PRO A 73 9.46 2.97 -7.60
N ILE A 74 10.17 1.85 -7.64
CA ILE A 74 11.24 1.57 -8.60
C ILE A 74 10.61 1.16 -9.94
N LYS A 75 9.58 0.31 -9.89
CA LYS A 75 8.75 -0.07 -11.04
C LYS A 75 7.35 -0.48 -10.58
N VAL A 76 6.40 -0.45 -11.52
CA VAL A 76 5.02 -0.90 -11.29
C VAL A 76 4.65 -1.84 -12.42
N TYR A 77 4.03 -2.98 -12.12
CA TYR A 77 3.58 -3.93 -13.13
C TYR A 77 2.23 -4.55 -12.80
N THR A 78 1.62 -5.15 -13.82
CA THR A 78 0.40 -5.93 -13.68
C THR A 78 0.71 -7.39 -13.37
N HIS A 79 0.07 -7.95 -12.35
CA HIS A 79 0.07 -9.38 -12.07
C HIS A 79 -1.37 -9.88 -11.99
N ARG A 80 -1.80 -10.63 -13.01
CA ARG A 80 -3.19 -11.11 -13.16
C ARG A 80 -4.20 -9.97 -12.92
N VAL A 81 -4.02 -8.86 -13.63
CA VAL A 81 -4.82 -7.62 -13.54
C VAL A 81 -4.59 -6.78 -12.27
N ASN A 82 -4.04 -7.35 -11.19
CA ASN A 82 -3.67 -6.58 -9.99
C ASN A 82 -2.44 -5.72 -10.22
N ILE A 83 -2.25 -4.70 -9.37
CA ILE A 83 -1.10 -3.79 -9.44
C ILE A 83 -0.05 -4.19 -8.41
N VAL A 84 1.18 -4.38 -8.89
CA VAL A 84 2.34 -4.64 -8.05
C VAL A 84 3.24 -3.41 -8.10
N VAL A 85 3.53 -2.85 -6.92
CA VAL A 85 4.35 -1.66 -6.73
C VAL A 85 5.65 -2.10 -6.06
N VAL A 86 6.74 -2.13 -6.82
CA VAL A 86 8.07 -2.51 -6.31
C VAL A 86 8.71 -1.29 -5.67
N GLN A 87 9.06 -1.37 -4.40
CA GLN A 87 9.72 -0.27 -3.66
C GLN A 87 11.17 -0.60 -3.31
N LYS A 88 11.52 -1.89 -3.25
CA LYS A 88 12.88 -2.36 -2.98
C LYS A 88 13.19 -3.60 -3.80
N VAL A 89 14.45 -3.73 -4.18
CA VAL A 89 15.01 -4.97 -4.76
C VAL A 89 16.34 -5.24 -4.07
N ARG A 90 16.50 -6.42 -3.48
CA ARG A 90 17.75 -6.88 -2.82
C ARG A 90 17.88 -8.39 -3.00
N ASP A 91 19.08 -8.85 -3.35
CA ASP A 91 19.40 -10.30 -3.43
C ASP A 91 18.35 -11.13 -4.20
N ASN A 92 17.92 -10.63 -5.38
CA ASN A 92 16.86 -11.22 -6.21
C ASN A 92 15.47 -11.31 -5.55
N VAL A 93 15.20 -10.49 -4.53
CA VAL A 93 13.89 -10.36 -3.90
C VAL A 93 13.32 -8.96 -4.16
N GLU A 94 12.12 -8.89 -4.72
CA GLU A 94 11.32 -7.67 -4.79
C GLU A 94 10.50 -7.52 -3.51
N GLU A 95 10.39 -6.30 -2.99
CA GLU A 95 9.49 -5.96 -1.90
C GLU A 95 8.65 -4.73 -2.24
N GLY A 96 7.43 -4.68 -1.74
CA GLY A 96 6.59 -3.50 -1.85
C GLY A 96 5.12 -3.78 -1.57
N LYS A 97 4.23 -3.15 -2.35
CA LYS A 97 2.78 -3.29 -2.20
C LYS A 97 2.18 -4.09 -3.36
N TYR A 98 1.33 -5.05 -3.02
CA TYR A 98 0.43 -5.73 -3.94
C TYR A 98 -0.98 -5.18 -3.72
N ILE A 99 -1.61 -4.66 -4.76
CA ILE A 99 -2.89 -3.98 -4.68
C ILE A 99 -3.88 -4.69 -5.61
N ASN A 100 -4.83 -5.39 -5.01
CA ASN A 100 -5.97 -5.96 -5.69
C ASN A 100 -6.91 -4.83 -6.13
N ILE A 101 -7.23 -4.82 -7.42
CA ILE A 101 -8.16 -3.86 -8.01
C ILE A 101 -9.53 -4.51 -8.19
N ILE A 102 -10.60 -3.73 -8.12
CA ILE A 102 -11.99 -4.23 -8.00
C ILE A 102 -12.38 -5.15 -9.17
N ILE A 103 -11.82 -4.93 -10.36
CA ILE A 103 -12.10 -5.73 -11.56
C ILE A 103 -11.35 -7.07 -11.61
N SER A 104 -10.45 -7.32 -10.67
CA SER A 104 -9.67 -8.55 -10.61
C SER A 104 -10.42 -9.60 -9.78
N SER A 105 -10.69 -10.75 -10.39
CA SER A 105 -11.21 -11.92 -9.68
C SER A 105 -10.12 -12.74 -8.97
N TYR A 106 -8.85 -12.37 -9.16
CA TYR A 106 -7.72 -13.10 -8.58
C TYR A 106 -7.34 -12.54 -7.21
N LEU A 107 -7.49 -13.37 -6.18
CA LEU A 107 -6.96 -13.12 -4.84
C LEU A 107 -5.53 -13.66 -4.73
N PRO A 108 -4.56 -12.85 -4.29
CA PRO A 108 -3.18 -13.32 -4.11
C PRO A 108 -3.09 -14.40 -3.03
N MET A 109 -2.25 -15.40 -3.25
CA MET A 109 -1.97 -16.50 -2.32
C MET A 109 -0.46 -16.66 -2.14
N ASP A 110 -0.04 -17.00 -0.92
CA ASP A 110 1.36 -17.29 -0.61
C ASP A 110 1.88 -18.47 -1.44
N GLY A 111 3.14 -18.38 -1.86
CA GLY A 111 3.85 -19.39 -2.63
C GLY A 111 3.50 -19.41 -4.13
N VAL A 112 2.48 -18.68 -4.58
CA VAL A 112 2.10 -18.60 -5.99
C VAL A 112 2.95 -17.55 -6.70
N ASP A 113 3.51 -17.90 -7.86
CA ASP A 113 4.31 -16.99 -8.71
C ASP A 113 5.50 -16.33 -7.98
N GLY A 114 5.99 -17.00 -6.93
CA GLY A 114 7.10 -16.56 -6.08
C GLY A 114 6.74 -15.53 -5.01
N PHE A 115 5.45 -15.18 -4.85
CA PHE A 115 5.00 -14.20 -3.87
C PHE A 115 4.84 -14.80 -2.47
N THR A 116 5.20 -14.00 -1.46
CA THR A 116 4.84 -14.21 -0.07
C THR A 116 4.29 -12.90 0.48
N PHE A 117 3.20 -12.99 1.25
CA PHE A 117 2.48 -11.86 1.79
C PHE A 117 2.66 -11.84 3.31
N GLN A 118 3.16 -10.73 3.84
CA GLN A 118 3.39 -10.63 5.27
C GLN A 118 2.08 -10.31 5.98
N PRO A 119 1.67 -11.10 6.99
CA PRO A 119 0.60 -10.67 7.89
C PRO A 119 1.08 -9.42 8.62
N ASN A 120 0.25 -8.40 8.74
CA ASN A 120 0.62 -7.16 9.43
C ASN A 120 0.39 -7.31 10.95
N PRO A 121 1.45 -7.51 11.79
CA PRO A 121 1.27 -7.81 13.21
C PRO A 121 0.74 -6.63 14.03
N GLN A 122 0.77 -5.40 13.51
CA GLN A 122 0.23 -4.22 14.18
C GLN A 122 -1.27 -4.02 13.95
N LYS A 123 -1.90 -4.81 13.07
CA LYS A 123 -3.28 -4.58 12.63
C LYS A 123 -4.17 -5.85 12.68
N GLY A 124 -3.69 -6.92 13.30
CA GLY A 124 -4.38 -8.22 13.37
C GLY A 124 -4.41 -8.92 12.01
N ASN A 125 -5.03 -10.12 11.95
CA ASN A 125 -5.19 -10.93 10.72
C ASN A 125 -6.13 -10.28 9.67
N GLN A 126 -6.23 -8.96 9.64
CA GLN A 126 -7.03 -8.23 8.67
C GLN A 126 -6.17 -7.96 7.43
N TYR A 127 -6.40 -8.76 6.40
CA TYR A 127 -6.06 -8.40 5.03
C TYR A 127 -6.75 -7.07 4.71
N HIS A 128 -6.02 -5.96 4.72
CA HIS A 128 -6.58 -4.63 4.52
C HIS A 128 -7.10 -4.50 3.10
N HIS A 129 -8.40 -4.62 2.87
CA HIS A 129 -9.09 -4.12 1.66
C HIS A 129 -8.31 -4.35 0.35
N GLY A 130 -7.72 -5.53 0.14
CA GLY A 130 -6.97 -5.83 -1.09
C GLY A 130 -5.56 -5.20 -1.22
N ILE A 131 -4.96 -4.60 -0.19
CA ILE A 131 -3.58 -4.11 -0.20
C ILE A 131 -2.72 -4.98 0.73
N PHE A 132 -1.63 -5.52 0.19
CA PHE A 132 -0.74 -6.44 0.90
C PHE A 132 0.71 -5.96 0.80
N ASP A 133 1.44 -6.07 1.90
CA ASP A 133 2.90 -6.07 1.86
C ASP A 133 3.36 -7.41 1.31
N TYR A 134 4.24 -7.39 0.31
CA TYR A 134 4.73 -8.61 -0.32
C TYR A 134 6.24 -8.64 -0.39
N GLN A 135 6.76 -9.86 -0.43
CA GLN A 135 8.07 -10.18 -0.98
C GLN A 135 7.86 -11.12 -2.17
N ARG A 136 8.74 -11.04 -3.17
CA ARG A 136 8.71 -11.95 -4.32
C ARG A 136 10.12 -12.35 -4.72
N THR A 137 10.39 -13.65 -4.75
CA THR A 137 11.64 -14.17 -5.30
C THR A 137 11.62 -14.08 -6.82
N ILE A 138 12.62 -13.43 -7.41
CA ILE A 138 12.83 -13.36 -8.85
C ILE A 138 13.53 -14.65 -9.27
N ASN A 139 12.77 -15.59 -9.80
CA ASN A 139 13.33 -16.75 -10.48
C ASN A 139 13.68 -16.31 -11.91
N ASN A 140 14.98 -16.31 -12.24
CA ASN A 140 15.48 -16.07 -13.59
C ASN A 140 15.12 -17.21 -14.54
#